data_AF-A0A534KT99-F1
#
_entry.id   AF-A0A534KT99-F1
#
_cell.length_a   1.000
_cell.length_b   1.000
_cell.length_c   1.000
_cell.angle_alpha   90.00
_cell.angle_beta   90.00
_cell.angle_gamma   90.00
#
_symmetry.space_group_name_H-M   'P 1'
#
loop_
_entity.id
_entity.type
_entity.pdbx_description
1 polymer ?
#
loop_
_entity_poly.entity_id
_entity_poly.type
_entity_poly.pdbx_seq_one_letter_code
_entity_poly.pdbx_strand_id
1 'polypeptide(L)' 'MAHVAPYKKQLVESLATRCAQARVVGIANIHGIPAPQFQAIRKKLSGRATITVAKNNLL' A
#
# COMPACT_ATOMS: atom_id res chain seq x y z
N MET A 1 15.86 -0.70 22.93
CA MET A 1 15.06 -1.00 21.71
C MET A 1 14.20 0.21 21.40
N ALA A 2 14.23 0.74 20.18
CA ALA A 2 13.45 1.92 19.82
C ALA A 2 11.96 1.70 20.08
N HIS A 3 11.32 2.64 20.79
CA HIS A 3 9.89 2.58 21.09
C HIS A 3 9.08 2.85 19.81
N VAL A 4 8.83 1.79 19.04
CA VAL A 4 8.03 1.86 17.82
C VAL A 4 6.56 1.65 18.17
N ALA A 5 5.72 2.61 17.80
CA ALA A 5 4.29 2.55 18.01
C ALA A 5 3.69 1.25 17.43
N PRO A 6 2.79 0.57 18.16
CA PRO A 6 2.26 -0.74 17.78
C PRO A 6 1.57 -0.73 16.41
N TYR A 7 0.90 0.37 16.06
CA TYR A 7 0.23 0.52 14.76
C TYR A 7 1.20 0.39 13.56
N LYS A 8 2.46 0.86 13.70
CA LYS A 8 3.45 0.76 12.62
C LYS A 8 3.87 -0.69 12.39
N LYS A 9 4.01 -1.46 13.46
CA LYS A 9 4.36 -2.88 13.39
C LYS A 9 3.27 -3.67 12.68
N GLN A 10 2.02 -3.48 13.10
CA GLN A 10 0.86 -4.11 12.48
C GLN A 10 0.72 -3.75 10.99
N LEU A 11 0.99 -2.49 10.63
CA LEU A 11 0.92 -2.04 9.24
C LEU A 11 1.99 -2.73 8.38
N VAL A 12 3.23 -2.80 8.85
CA VAL A 12 4.33 -3.50 8.15
C VAL A 12 4.04 -5.00 8.01
N GLU A 13 3.56 -5.65 9.06
CA GLU A 13 3.18 -7.07 9.03
C GLU A 13 2.06 -7.34 8.02
N SER A 14 1.06 -6.46 7.97
CA SER A 14 -0.02 -6.56 6.99
C SER A 14 0.47 -6.37 5.55
N LEU A 15 1.44 -5.49 5.32
CA LEU A 15 2.07 -5.27 4.01
C LEU A 15 2.89 -6.50 3.60
N ALA A 16 3.75 -7.00 4.48
CA ALA A 16 4.57 -8.18 4.25
C ALA A 16 3.72 -9.39 3.89
N THR A 17 2.60 -9.60 4.60
CA THR A 17 1.66 -10.69 4.32
C THR A 17 1.03 -10.56 2.93
N ARG A 18 0.60 -9.36 2.56
CA ARG A 18 0.00 -9.09 1.22
C ARG A 18 1.02 -9.27 0.10
N CYS A 19 2.27 -8.84 0.31
CA CYS A 19 3.35 -9.04 -0.65
C CYS A 19 3.68 -10.52 -0.82
N ALA A 20 3.71 -11.30 0.26
CA ALA A 20 3.96 -12.74 0.21
C ALA A 20 2.82 -13.53 -0.49
N GLN A 21 1.57 -13.08 -0.34
CA GLN A 21 0.41 -13.71 -0.98
C GLN A 21 0.22 -13.28 -2.44
N ALA A 22 0.76 -12.13 -2.84
CA ALA A 22 0.62 -11.61 -4.19
C ALA A 22 1.63 -12.28 -5.14
N ARG A 23 1.14 -12.77 -6.29
CA ARG A 23 2.01 -13.31 -7.35
C ARG A 23 2.92 -12.24 -7.97
N VAL A 24 2.46 -10.99 -8.01
CA VAL A 24 3.17 -9.85 -8.59
C VAL A 24 2.97 -8.65 -7.68
N VAL A 25 4.06 -7.96 -7.35
CA VAL A 25 4.05 -6.71 -6.57
C VAL A 25 4.61 -5.60 -7.45
N GLY A 26 3.84 -4.51 -7.59
CA GLY A 26 4.25 -3.31 -8.33
C GLY A 26 4.39 -2.12 -7.38
N ILE A 27 5.47 -1.35 -7.54
CA ILE A 27 5.70 -0.11 -6.80
C ILE A 27 5.49 1.05 -7.78
N ALA A 28 4.60 1.98 -7.43
CA ALA A 28 4.28 3.13 -8.26
C ALA A 28 4.26 4.41 -7.42
N ASN A 29 4.80 5.50 -7.97
CA ASN A 29 4.67 6.81 -7.37
C ASN A 29 3.33 7.44 -7.75
N ILE A 30 2.55 7.84 -6.75
CA ILE A 30 1.24 8.48 -6.92
C ILE A 30 1.25 9.95 -6.52
N HIS A 31 2.44 10.51 -6.24
CA HIS A 31 2.58 11.91 -5.88
C HIS A 31 2.04 12.82 -6.98
N GLY A 32 1.24 13.82 -6.61
CA GLY A 32 0.62 14.77 -7.54
C GLY A 32 -0.69 14.30 -8.18
N ILE A 33 -1.14 13.06 -7.94
CA ILE A 33 -2.44 12.59 -8.43
C ILE A 33 -3.55 13.06 -7.47
N PRO A 34 -4.54 13.85 -7.93
CA PRO A 34 -5.67 14.25 -7.12
C PRO A 34 -6.48 13.04 -6.63
N ALA A 35 -7.00 13.12 -5.41
CA ALA A 35 -7.77 12.03 -4.81
C ALA A 35 -8.90 11.49 -5.71
N PRO A 36 -9.72 12.32 -6.41
CA PRO A 36 -10.76 11.81 -7.30
C PRO A 36 -10.22 10.97 -8.47
N GLN A 37 -9.10 11.39 -9.05
CA GLN A 37 -8.44 10.66 -10.14
C GLN A 37 -7.87 9.34 -9.63
N PHE A 38 -7.25 9.34 -8.46
CA PHE A 38 -6.75 8.13 -7.82
C PHE A 38 -7.87 7.13 -7.51
N GLN A 39 -9.02 7.60 -7.01
CA GLN A 39 -10.19 6.73 -6.79
C GLN A 39 -10.76 6.16 -8.10
N ALA A 40 -10.75 6.94 -9.19
CA ALA A 40 -11.16 6.43 -10.50
C ALA A 40 -10.22 5.32 -11.00
N ILE A 41 -8.90 5.48 -10.82
CA ILE A 41 -7.91 4.43 -11.11
C ILE A 41 -8.15 3.19 -10.25
N ARG A 42 -8.36 3.38 -8.94
CA ARG A 42 -8.65 2.30 -8.00
C ARG A 42 -9.92 1.54 -8.37
N LYS A 43 -10.97 2.24 -8.81
CA LYS A 43 -12.23 1.62 -9.28
C LYS A 43 -12.02 0.76 -10.52
N LYS A 44 -11.19 1.21 -11.48
CA LYS A 44 -10.85 0.43 -12.68
C LYS A 44 -10.06 -0.85 -12.38
N LEU A 45 -9.26 -0.82 -11.30
CA LEU A 45 -8.45 -1.97 -10.86
C LEU A 45 -9.17 -2.86 -9.85
N SER A 46 -10.36 -2.48 -9.39
CA SER A 46 -11.18 -3.28 -8.48
C SER A 46 -11.42 -4.68 -9.06
N GLY A 47 -11.21 -5.70 -8.24
CA GLY A 47 -11.32 -7.12 -8.64
C GLY A 47 -10.10 -7.69 -9.38
N ARG A 48 -9.17 -6.86 -9.84
CA ARG A 48 -7.94 -7.30 -10.54
C ARG A 48 -6.67 -7.05 -9.72
N ALA A 49 -6.60 -5.92 -9.02
CA ALA A 49 -5.45 -5.54 -8.21
C ALA A 49 -5.88 -4.73 -6.98
N THR A 50 -5.12 -4.88 -5.89
CA THR A 50 -5.28 -4.06 -4.69
C THR A 50 -4.17 -3.03 -4.64
N ILE A 51 -4.54 -1.75 -4.49
CA ILE A 51 -3.58 -0.66 -4.27
C ILE A 51 -3.56 -0.33 -2.78
N THR A 52 -2.37 -0.40 -2.18
CA THR A 52 -2.11 0.02 -0.80
C THR A 52 -1.06 1.12 -0.81
N VAL A 53 -1.35 2.21 -0.10
CA VAL A 53 -0.44 3.36 0.03
C VAL A 53 0.04 3.40 1.47
N ALA A 54 1.35 3.42 1.65
CA ALA A 54 2.00 3.60 2.94
C ALA A 54 3.08 4.67 2.84
N LYS A 55 3.55 5.17 3.99
CA LYS A 55 4.71 6.06 4.01
C LYS A 55 5.92 5.30 3.47
N ASN A 56 6.77 5.96 2.68
CA ASN A 56 7.95 5.34 2.08
C ASN A 56 8.87 4.67 3.13
N ASN A 57 8.93 5.20 4.35
CA ASN A 57 9.72 4.59 5.44
C ASN A 57 9.11 3.30 6.03
N LEU A 58 7.94 2.88 5.55
CA LEU A 58 7.20 1.68 6.01
C LEU A 58 7.00 0.65 4.87
N LEU A 59 7.43 0.97 3.65
CA LEU A 59 7.47 0.09 2.47
C LEU A 59 8.86 -0.52 2.36
#